data_AF-A0A1A8DQJ7-F1
#
_entry.id   AF-A0A1A8DQJ7-F1
#
_cell.length_a   1.000
_cell.length_b   1.000
_cell.length_c   1.000
_cell.angle_alpha   90.00
_cell.angle_beta   90.00
_cell.angle_gamma   90.00
#
_symmetry.space_group_name_H-M   'P 1'
#
loop_
_entity.id
_entity.type
_entity.pdbx_description
1 polymer ?
#
loop_
_entity_poly.entity_id
_entity_poly.type
_entity_poly.pdbx_seq_one_letter_code
_entity_poly.pdbx_strand_id
1 'polypeptide(L)' 'RPLGPVDKYRVRKKFPLPRTIWDGEQKTHCFKERTRHLLREWYLQDPYPNPSKKRELAQATGLTPTQVGNWFKNRRQRDR' A
#
# COMPACT_ATOMS: atom_id res chain seq x y z
N ARG A 1 -34.06 -14.29 0.82
CA ARG A 1 -33.72 -13.08 1.62
C ARG A 1 -32.41 -12.51 1.09
N PRO A 2 -32.28 -11.19 0.88
CA PRO A 2 -31.01 -10.59 0.49
C PRO A 2 -29.99 -10.72 1.63
N LEU A 3 -28.71 -10.92 1.29
CA LEU A 3 -27.65 -11.00 2.29
C LEU A 3 -27.41 -9.64 2.96
N GLY A 4 -27.27 -9.65 4.28
CA GLY A 4 -26.88 -8.48 5.05
C GLY A 4 -25.39 -8.13 4.86
N PRO A 5 -24.94 -6.94 5.32
CA PRO A 5 -23.54 -6.53 5.20
C PRO A 5 -22.54 -7.51 5.81
N VAL A 6 -22.87 -8.09 6.97
CA VAL A 6 -22.01 -9.05 7.68
C VAL A 6 -21.90 -10.37 6.92
N ASP A 7 -23.01 -10.85 6.36
CA ASP A 7 -23.00 -12.08 5.59
C ASP A 7 -22.23 -11.91 4.28
N LYS A 8 -22.36 -10.75 3.62
CA LYS A 8 -21.52 -10.38 2.46
C LYS A 8 -20.02 -10.38 2.81
N TYR A 9 -19.64 -9.87 3.98
CA TYR A 9 -18.25 -9.91 4.46
C TYR A 9 -17.77 -11.36 4.69
N ARG A 10 -18.58 -12.18 5.38
CA ARG A 10 -18.27 -13.60 5.64
C ARG A 10 -18.05 -14.38 4.34
N VAL A 11 -18.89 -14.16 3.33
CA VAL A 11 -18.76 -14.78 2.00
C VAL A 11 -17.45 -14.38 1.33
N ARG A 12 -17.11 -13.08 1.29
CA ARG A 12 -15.85 -12.58 0.72
C ARG A 12 -14.61 -13.14 1.42
N LYS A 13 -14.68 -13.37 2.74
CA LYS A 13 -13.60 -13.96 3.53
C LYS A 13 -13.45 -15.45 3.26
N LYS A 14 -14.57 -16.17 3.11
CA LYS A 14 -14.58 -17.62 2.85
C LYS A 14 -14.18 -17.97 1.41
N PHE A 15 -14.56 -17.11 0.45
CA PHE A 15 -14.31 -17.29 -0.98
C PHE A 15 -13.54 -16.07 -1.51
N PRO A 16 -12.21 -16.05 -1.35
CA PRO A 16 -11.39 -14.98 -1.90
C PRO A 16 -11.48 -14.95 -3.43
N LEU A 17 -11.19 -13.80 -4.03
CA LEU A 17 -11.18 -13.63 -5.48
C LEU A 17 -10.15 -14.59 -6.11
N PRO A 18 -10.46 -15.19 -7.27
CA PRO A 18 -9.50 -16.05 -7.96
C PRO A 18 -8.25 -15.28 -8.39
N ARG A 19 -7.11 -15.97 -8.43
CA ARG A 19 -5.79 -15.37 -8.73
C ARG A 19 -5.70 -14.71 -10.11
N THR A 20 -6.59 -15.08 -11.02
CA THR A 20 -6.69 -14.52 -12.37
C THR A 20 -7.14 -13.06 -12.37
N ILE A 21 -7.85 -12.62 -11.32
CA ILE A 21 -8.38 -11.24 -11.20
C ILE A 21 -7.94 -10.53 -9.92
N TRP A 22 -7.23 -11.22 -9.02
CA TRP A 22 -6.72 -10.68 -7.77
C TRP A 22 -5.35 -11.28 -7.45
N ASP A 23 -4.39 -10.42 -7.11
CA ASP A 23 -3.01 -10.81 -6.81
C ASP A 23 -2.83 -11.53 -5.47
N GLY A 24 -3.92 -11.70 -4.69
CA GLY A 24 -3.86 -12.33 -3.37
C GLY A 24 -3.44 -11.38 -2.25
N GLU A 25 -3.17 -10.11 -2.56
CA GLU A 25 -2.78 -9.14 -1.55
C GLU A 25 -4.00 -8.55 -0.85
N GLN A 26 -3.98 -8.58 0.48
CA GLN A 26 -5.03 -7.94 1.28
C GLN A 26 -5.06 -6.44 1.01
N LYS A 27 -6.21 -5.95 0.52
CA LYS A 27 -6.54 -4.52 0.54
C LYS A 27 -6.78 -4.08 1.99
N THR A 28 -5.70 -3.97 2.75
CA THR A 28 -5.71 -3.07 3.90
C THR A 28 -5.76 -1.63 3.36
N HIS A 29 -6.19 -0.66 4.16
CA HIS A 29 -6.07 0.77 3.79
C HIS A 29 -4.60 1.24 3.63
N CYS A 30 -3.65 0.31 3.70
CA CYS A 30 -2.23 0.48 3.54
C CYS A 30 -1.83 -0.09 2.17
N PHE A 31 -0.83 0.50 1.51
CA PHE A 31 -0.33 0.06 0.21
C PHE A 31 -0.03 -1.46 0.15
N LYS A 32 0.04 -2.00 -1.07
CA LYS A 32 0.50 -3.37 -1.36
C LYS A 32 1.77 -3.73 -0.56
N GLU A 33 1.91 -4.99 -0.14
CA GLU A 33 3.07 -5.44 0.66
C GLU A 33 4.38 -5.13 -0.06
N ARG A 34 4.45 -5.43 -1.36
CA ARG A 34 5.59 -5.11 -2.20
C ARG A 34 5.94 -3.62 -2.18
N THR A 35 4.94 -2.76 -2.31
CA THR A 35 5.11 -1.30 -2.26
C THR A 35 5.60 -0.85 -0.88
N ARG A 36 5.05 -1.41 0.21
CA ARG A 36 5.48 -1.09 1.58
C ARG A 36 6.92 -1.52 1.83
N HIS A 37 7.31 -2.69 1.37
CA HIS A 37 8.67 -3.18 1.51
C HIS A 37 9.65 -2.24 0.79
N LEU A 38 9.38 -1.88 -0.46
CA LEU A 38 10.24 -0.98 -1.23
C LEU A 38 10.39 0.41 -0.59
N LEU A 39 9.30 0.97 -0.07
CA LEU A 39 9.34 2.26 0.64
C LEU A 39 10.12 2.18 1.95
N ARG A 40 10.04 1.06 2.68
CA ARG A 40 10.80 0.83 3.93
C ARG A 40 12.30 0.70 3.65
N GLU A 41 12.69 -0.09 2.66
CA GLU A 41 14.10 -0.24 2.25
C GLU A 41 14.72 1.11 1.90
N TRP A 42 14.01 1.91 1.09
CA TRP A 42 14.46 3.25 0.74
C TRP A 42 14.55 4.20 1.93
N TYR A 43 13.61 4.09 2.87
CA TYR A 43 13.61 4.91 4.08
C TYR A 43 14.84 4.69 4.95
N LEU A 44 15.36 3.47 5.01
CA LEU A 44 16.60 3.16 5.75
C LEU A 44 17.83 3.84 5.12
N GLN A 45 17.79 4.09 3.81
CA GLN A 45 18.88 4.73 3.08
C GLN A 45 18.77 6.26 3.10
N ASP A 46 17.58 6.80 2.79
CA ASP A 46 17.32 8.24 2.73
C ASP A 46 15.90 8.56 3.22
N PRO A 47 15.73 8.99 4.49
CA PRO A 47 14.44 9.42 5.04
C PRO A 47 13.88 10.72 4.41
N TYR A 48 14.69 11.47 3.65
CA TYR A 48 14.35 12.77 3.09
C TYR A 48 14.61 12.84 1.57
N PRO A 49 13.92 11.99 0.77
CA PRO A 49 14.16 11.95 -0.67
C PRO A 49 13.83 13.29 -1.34
N ASN A 50 14.71 13.73 -2.22
CA ASN A 50 14.51 14.92 -3.04
C ASN A 50 13.36 14.71 -4.07
N PRO A 51 12.86 15.77 -4.73
CA PRO A 51 11.73 15.65 -5.68
C PRO A 51 11.96 14.66 -6.81
N SER A 52 13.18 14.56 -7.35
CA SER A 52 13.53 13.60 -8.40
C SER A 52 13.46 12.16 -7.90
N LYS A 53 14.02 11.89 -6.71
CA LYS A 53 13.93 10.57 -6.06
C LYS A 53 12.51 10.17 -5.69
N LYS A 54 11.66 11.12 -5.28
CA LYS A 54 10.23 10.85 -5.07
C LYS A 54 9.52 10.42 -6.36
N ARG A 55 9.88 11.00 -7.51
CA ARG A 55 9.32 10.60 -8.82
C ARG A 55 9.80 9.20 -9.23
N GLU A 56 11.08 8.89 -9.01
CA GLU A 56 11.64 7.55 -9.24
C GLU A 56 10.91 6.50 -8.39
N LEU A 57 10.72 6.78 -7.09
CA LEU A 57 9.97 5.92 -6.19
C LEU A 57 8.51 5.76 -6.58
N ALA A 58 7.87 6.83 -7.05
CA ALA A 58 6.50 6.80 -7.56
C ALA A 58 6.37 5.84 -8.75
N GLN A 59 7.31 5.91 -9.71
CA GLN A 59 7.36 4.97 -10.84
C GLN A 59 7.60 3.53 -10.39
N ALA A 60 8.55 3.30 -9.47
CA ALA A 60 8.87 1.96 -8.98
C ALA A 60 7.74 1.31 -8.15
N THR A 61 6.96 2.12 -7.44
CA THR A 61 5.89 1.66 -6.53
C THR A 61 4.50 1.65 -7.16
N GLY A 62 4.32 2.29 -8.32
CA GLY A 62 3.00 2.55 -8.91
C GLY A 62 2.16 3.55 -8.11
N LEU A 63 2.79 4.37 -7.27
CA LEU A 63 2.14 5.42 -6.49
C LEU A 63 2.29 6.78 -7.16
N THR A 64 1.48 7.74 -6.76
CA THR A 64 1.70 9.15 -7.12
C THR A 64 2.86 9.73 -6.29
N PRO A 65 3.60 10.74 -6.81
CA PRO A 65 4.64 11.43 -6.05
C PRO A 65 4.14 12.00 -4.71
N THR A 66 2.88 12.44 -4.67
CA THR A 66 2.22 12.92 -3.44
C THR A 66 2.02 11.80 -2.42
N GLN A 67 1.58 10.61 -2.84
CA GLN A 67 1.43 9.45 -1.95
C GLN A 67 2.77 9.02 -1.36
N VAL A 68 3.83 9.00 -2.17
CA VAL A 68 5.20 8.75 -1.70
C VAL A 68 5.60 9.82 -0.67
N GLY A 69 5.43 11.11 -1.01
CA GLY A 69 5.73 12.21 -0.09
C GLY A 69 5.01 12.11 1.26
N ASN A 70 3.72 11.79 1.24
CA ASN A 70 2.91 11.60 2.44
C ASN A 70 3.36 10.38 3.25
N TRP A 71 3.73 9.28 2.58
CA TRP A 71 4.24 8.10 3.27
C TRP A 71 5.50 8.42 4.06
N PHE A 72 6.47 9.11 3.44
CA PHE A 72 7.72 9.51 4.11
C PHE A 72 7.46 10.49 5.26
N LYS A 73 6.58 11.47 5.07
CA LYS A 73 6.16 12.40 6.14
C LYS A 73 5.57 11.64 7.34
N ASN A 74 4.60 10.77 7.08
CA ASN A 74 3.92 10.00 8.12
C ASN A 74 4.86 8.99 8.79
N ARG A 75 5.81 8.40 8.05
CA ARG A 75 6.80 7.48 8.61
C ARG A 75 7.71 8.17 9.61
N ARG A 76 8.25 9.34 9.26
CA ARG A 76 9.06 10.17 10.17
C ARG A 76 8.30 10.63 11.40
N GLN A 77 7.01 10.95 11.25
CA GLN A 77 6.15 11.30 12.40
C GLN A 77 5.92 10.13 13.36
N ARG A 78 5.99 8.88 12.89
CA ARG A 78 5.85 7.68 13.75
C ARG A 78 7.17 7.26 14.41
N ASP A 79 8.31 7.67 13.86
CA ASP A 79 9.64 7.41 14.45
C ASP A 79 10.04 8.45 15.49
N ARG A 80 9.31 9.57 15.58
CA ARG A 80 9.40 10.54 16.66
C ARG A 80 8.50 10.10 17.81
#